data_AF-A0A1J5PB83-F1
#
_entry.id   AF-A0A1J5PB83-F1
#
_cell.length_a   1.000
_cell.length_b   1.000
_cell.length_c   1.000
_cell.angle_alpha   90.00
_cell.angle_beta   90.00
_cell.angle_gamma   90.00
#
_symmetry.space_group_name_H-M   'P 1'
#
loop_
_entity.id
_entity.type
_entity.pdbx_description
1 polymer ?
#
loop_
_entity_poly.entity_id
_entity_poly.type
_entity_poly.pdbx_seq_one_letter_code
_entity_poly.pdbx_strand_id
1 'polypeptide(L)'
;MRPALSEIRIDWGTLRVIGRVWAAFRGGDDHLLSGIGRILEQDGFRMVGIKDVAPDLLMPEGCVTRKTPDENAVADIAKGRDVLRALSPFDIGQAVIVIDGHVVGVEDIEGTDGLLARVARLRAEGRIRAKIARGVLVKAPKSGQDLRFDLPTIGARTVEGAQAASLAGIAIVAGNTIVVEPQTMIESADTAGLFVTGLPA
;
A
#
# COMPACT_ATOMS: atom_id res chain seq x y z
N MET A 1 2.64 2.88 -12.11
CA MET A 1 3.78 3.47 -12.85
C MET A 1 3.27 4.63 -13.70
N ARG A 2 3.94 5.78 -13.65
CA ARG A 2 3.61 6.94 -14.51
C ARG A 2 4.02 6.63 -15.95
N PRO A 3 3.14 6.80 -16.96
CA PRO A 3 3.58 6.72 -18.34
C PRO A 3 4.56 7.87 -18.62
N ALA A 4 5.62 7.59 -19.38
CA ALA A 4 6.51 8.65 -19.83
C ALA A 4 5.72 9.57 -20.77
N LEU A 5 5.93 10.90 -20.68
CA LEU A 5 5.22 11.86 -21.54
C LEU A 5 5.43 11.58 -23.05
N SER A 6 6.51 10.91 -23.40
CA SER A 6 6.83 10.44 -24.75
C SER A 6 5.97 9.27 -25.25
N GLU A 7 5.25 8.59 -24.36
CA GLU A 7 4.39 7.43 -24.68
C GLU A 7 2.92 7.82 -24.84
N ILE A 8 2.57 9.07 -24.52
CA ILE A 8 1.20 9.59 -24.66
C ILE A 8 0.91 9.81 -26.14
N ARG A 9 0.01 9.01 -26.71
CA ARG A 9 -0.51 9.22 -28.07
C ARG A 9 -1.42 10.45 -28.07
N ILE A 10 -0.93 11.54 -28.63
CA ILE A 10 -1.66 12.81 -28.71
C ILE A 10 -2.75 12.69 -29.78
N ASP A 11 -4.00 12.67 -29.36
CA ASP A 11 -5.16 12.86 -30.23
C ASP A 11 -5.80 14.26 -30.03
N TRP A 12 -6.79 14.59 -30.86
CA TRP A 12 -7.49 15.87 -30.80
C TRP A 12 -8.23 16.12 -29.49
N GLY A 13 -8.69 15.06 -28.80
CA GLY A 13 -9.27 15.16 -27.47
C GLY A 13 -8.20 15.50 -26.43
N THR A 14 -7.06 14.81 -26.50
CA THR A 14 -5.89 14.99 -25.63
C THR A 14 -5.37 16.42 -25.72
N LEU A 15 -5.25 17.00 -26.92
CA LEU A 15 -4.84 18.40 -27.14
C LEU A 15 -5.75 19.41 -26.43
N ARG A 16 -7.06 19.15 -26.34
CA ARG A 16 -8.01 20.06 -25.66
C ARG A 16 -7.82 20.07 -24.15
N VAL A 17 -7.29 18.99 -23.57
CA VAL A 17 -7.15 18.83 -22.11
C VAL A 17 -5.70 18.86 -21.64
N ILE A 18 -4.73 18.89 -22.57
CA ILE A 18 -3.30 18.78 -22.29
C ILE A 18 -2.79 19.82 -21.29
N GLY A 19 -3.33 21.05 -21.33
CA GLY A 19 -2.96 22.10 -20.38
C GLY A 19 -3.37 21.80 -18.93
N ARG A 20 -4.53 21.15 -18.72
CA ARG A 20 -4.99 20.72 -17.38
C ARG A 20 -4.22 19.49 -16.90
N VAL A 21 -3.96 18.55 -17.81
CA VAL A 21 -3.13 17.37 -17.54
C VAL A 21 -1.72 17.80 -17.12
N TRP A 22 -1.09 18.74 -17.83
CA TRP A 22 0.23 19.29 -17.49
C TRP A 22 0.30 19.92 -16.10
N ALA A 23 -0.76 20.60 -15.66
CA ALA A 23 -0.83 21.12 -14.30
C ALA A 23 -0.92 20.01 -13.24
N ALA A 24 -1.64 18.91 -13.54
CA ALA A 24 -1.75 17.75 -12.65
C ALA A 24 -0.42 16.97 -12.49
N PHE A 25 0.40 16.92 -13.54
CA PHE A 25 1.72 16.28 -13.54
C PHE A 25 2.79 16.96 -12.66
N ARG A 26 2.55 18.21 -12.18
CA ARG A 26 3.48 18.89 -11.26
C ARG A 26 3.36 18.43 -9.79
N GLY A 27 2.36 17.63 -9.47
CA GLY A 27 2.19 16.99 -8.16
C GLY A 27 2.70 15.54 -8.13
N GLY A 28 2.53 14.86 -7.00
CA GLY A 28 2.83 13.44 -6.91
C GLY A 28 1.72 12.53 -7.48
N ASP A 29 1.76 11.23 -7.20
CA ASP A 29 0.91 10.21 -7.87
C ASP A 29 -0.58 10.46 -7.62
N ASP A 30 -0.95 10.73 -6.36
CA ASP A 30 -2.34 10.97 -5.96
C ASP A 30 -2.91 12.23 -6.64
N HIS A 31 -2.08 13.27 -6.80
CA HIS A 31 -2.47 14.51 -7.44
C HIS A 31 -2.75 14.31 -8.94
N LEU A 32 -1.98 13.45 -9.60
CA LEU A 32 -2.16 13.10 -11.00
C LEU A 32 -3.46 12.30 -11.21
N LEU A 33 -3.67 11.23 -10.43
CA LEU A 33 -4.86 10.39 -10.53
C LEU A 33 -6.14 11.17 -10.24
N SER A 34 -6.14 11.97 -9.17
CA SER A 34 -7.27 12.85 -8.82
C SER A 34 -7.54 13.90 -9.90
N GLY A 35 -6.49 14.41 -10.54
CA GLY A 35 -6.60 15.37 -11.64
C GLY A 35 -7.28 14.79 -12.87
N ILE A 36 -6.94 13.55 -13.25
CA ILE A 36 -7.58 12.83 -14.35
C ILE A 36 -9.05 12.53 -14.02
N GLY A 37 -9.35 12.11 -12.79
CA GLY A 37 -10.72 11.86 -12.33
C GLY A 37 -11.64 13.06 -12.51
N ARG A 38 -11.19 14.26 -12.11
CA ARG A 38 -11.97 15.51 -12.27
C ARG A 38 -12.21 15.88 -13.72
N ILE A 39 -11.28 15.58 -14.63
CA ILE A 39 -11.46 15.81 -16.06
C ILE A 39 -12.62 14.96 -16.60
N LEU A 40 -12.67 13.68 -16.23
CA LEU A 40 -13.74 12.77 -16.65
C LEU A 40 -15.09 13.20 -16.06
N GLU A 41 -15.13 13.65 -14.81
CA GLU A 41 -16.35 14.19 -14.19
C GLU A 41 -16.86 15.44 -14.93
N GLN A 42 -15.96 16.30 -15.41
CA GLN A 42 -16.31 17.49 -16.21
C GLN A 42 -16.90 17.15 -17.58
N ASP A 43 -16.54 16.00 -18.15
CA ASP A 43 -17.07 15.50 -19.41
C ASP A 43 -18.37 14.66 -19.23
N GLY A 44 -18.96 14.68 -18.02
CA GLY A 44 -20.27 14.12 -17.73
C GLY A 44 -20.27 12.67 -17.24
N PHE A 45 -19.09 12.10 -16.97
CA PHE A 45 -18.98 10.76 -16.37
C PHE A 45 -19.18 10.81 -14.85
N ARG A 46 -19.91 9.83 -14.30
CA ARG A 46 -20.01 9.64 -12.85
C ARG A 46 -18.93 8.68 -12.38
N MET A 47 -18.02 9.14 -11.54
CA MET A 47 -17.03 8.29 -10.88
C MET A 47 -17.69 7.49 -9.75
N VAL A 48 -17.44 6.19 -9.72
CA VAL A 48 -17.92 5.28 -8.67
C VAL A 48 -16.69 4.63 -8.02
N GLY A 49 -16.62 4.66 -6.69
CA GLY A 49 -15.50 4.06 -5.97
C GLY A 49 -15.65 2.54 -5.86
N ILE A 50 -14.52 1.83 -5.82
CA ILE A 50 -14.50 0.36 -5.63
C ILE A 50 -15.24 -0.05 -4.35
N LYS A 51 -15.18 0.78 -3.30
CA LYS A 51 -15.91 0.54 -2.04
C LYS A 51 -17.42 0.46 -2.21
N ASP A 52 -17.98 1.18 -3.16
CA ASP A 52 -19.42 1.22 -3.42
C ASP A 52 -19.87 0.05 -4.30
N VAL A 53 -18.94 -0.55 -5.06
CA VAL A 53 -19.24 -1.58 -6.07
C VAL A 53 -18.91 -2.99 -5.58
N ALA A 54 -17.83 -3.14 -4.80
CA ALA A 54 -17.32 -4.43 -4.37
C ALA A 54 -16.75 -4.38 -2.94
N PRO A 55 -17.60 -4.14 -1.91
CA PRO A 55 -17.16 -4.04 -0.52
C PRO A 55 -16.52 -5.34 -0.01
N ASP A 56 -16.92 -6.51 -0.55
CA ASP A 56 -16.39 -7.81 -0.16
C ASP A 56 -14.93 -8.04 -0.60
N LEU A 57 -14.38 -7.17 -1.47
CA LEU A 57 -12.96 -7.18 -1.84
C LEU A 57 -12.08 -6.40 -0.86
N LEU A 58 -12.70 -5.67 0.08
CA LEU A 58 -11.97 -4.85 1.03
C LEU A 58 -11.52 -5.69 2.22
N MET A 59 -10.37 -5.32 2.78
CA MET A 59 -9.89 -5.92 4.00
C MET A 59 -10.89 -5.71 5.15
N PRO A 60 -11.35 -6.78 5.82
CA PRO A 60 -12.15 -6.66 7.04
C PRO A 60 -11.28 -6.21 8.23
N GLU A 61 -11.92 -5.62 9.24
CA GLU A 61 -11.25 -5.32 10.52
C GLU A 61 -10.94 -6.61 11.29
N GLY A 62 -9.81 -6.63 11.99
CA GLY A 62 -9.37 -7.78 12.79
C GLY A 62 -8.37 -8.68 12.09
N CYS A 63 -8.00 -9.79 12.73
CA CYS A 63 -7.04 -10.74 12.19
C CYS A 63 -7.75 -11.76 11.28
N VAL A 64 -7.25 -11.95 10.06
CA VAL A 64 -7.85 -12.89 9.08
C VAL A 64 -7.11 -14.24 9.03
N THR A 65 -5.95 -14.32 9.65
CA THR A 65 -5.10 -15.51 9.76
C THR A 65 -5.21 -16.17 11.14
N ARG A 66 -4.76 -17.43 11.24
CA ARG A 66 -4.67 -18.18 12.50
C ARG A 66 -3.69 -17.57 13.49
N LYS A 67 -2.56 -17.06 12.99
CA LYS A 67 -1.58 -16.33 13.83
C LYS A 67 -2.08 -14.92 14.05
N THR A 68 -2.00 -14.44 15.28
CA THR A 68 -2.34 -13.08 15.70
C THR A 68 -1.09 -12.27 16.05
N PRO A 69 -1.14 -10.93 15.96
CA PRO A 69 -0.02 -10.08 16.40
C PRO A 69 0.21 -10.20 17.91
N ASP A 70 1.47 -10.30 18.32
CA ASP A 70 1.88 -10.22 19.73
C ASP A 70 2.07 -8.74 20.17
N GLU A 71 2.36 -8.51 21.46
CA GLU A 71 2.51 -7.15 22.01
C GLU A 71 3.58 -6.33 21.28
N ASN A 72 4.69 -6.96 20.87
CA ASN A 72 5.74 -6.27 20.12
C ASN A 72 5.27 -5.89 18.71
N ALA A 73 4.56 -6.80 18.02
CA ALA A 73 3.97 -6.52 16.73
C ALA A 73 2.93 -5.40 16.83
N VAL A 74 2.10 -5.36 17.88
CA VAL A 74 1.14 -4.27 18.12
C VAL A 74 1.86 -2.93 18.29
N ALA A 75 2.98 -2.89 19.03
CA ALA A 75 3.79 -1.68 19.16
C ALA A 75 4.43 -1.23 17.84
N ASP A 76 4.93 -2.19 17.04
CA ASP A 76 5.48 -1.93 15.70
C ASP A 76 4.40 -1.39 14.74
N ILE A 77 3.19 -1.95 14.81
CA ILE A 77 2.02 -1.48 14.04
C ILE A 77 1.70 -0.04 14.38
N ALA A 78 1.60 0.29 15.68
CA ALA A 78 1.28 1.65 16.13
C ALA A 78 2.32 2.66 15.61
N LYS A 79 3.61 2.33 15.77
CA LYS A 79 4.70 3.17 15.24
C LYS A 79 4.64 3.31 13.72
N GLY A 80 4.35 2.23 12.99
CA GLY A 80 4.22 2.29 11.53
C GLY A 80 3.09 3.22 11.08
N ARG A 81 1.94 3.19 11.76
CA ARG A 81 0.82 4.13 11.48
C ARG A 81 1.24 5.59 11.69
N ASP A 82 1.95 5.88 12.78
CA ASP A 82 2.39 7.24 13.07
C ASP A 82 3.39 7.75 12.04
N VAL A 83 4.31 6.90 11.58
CA VAL A 83 5.26 7.21 10.51
C VAL A 83 4.53 7.50 9.19
N LEU A 84 3.61 6.63 8.78
CA LEU A 84 2.85 6.84 7.54
C LEU A 84 2.01 8.13 7.59
N ARG A 85 1.40 8.43 8.74
CA ARG A 85 0.66 9.69 8.94
C ARG A 85 1.58 10.91 8.79
N ALA A 86 2.78 10.87 9.38
CA ALA A 86 3.74 11.95 9.30
C ALA A 86 4.33 12.15 7.88
N LEU A 87 4.47 11.07 7.12
CA LEU A 87 5.03 11.11 5.76
C LEU A 87 3.97 11.42 4.69
N SER A 88 2.69 11.26 5.02
CA SER A 88 1.61 11.46 4.06
C SER A 88 1.61 12.80 3.32
N PRO A 89 1.91 13.96 3.95
CA PRO A 89 1.92 15.25 3.23
C PRO A 89 2.98 15.35 2.13
N PHE A 90 3.99 14.46 2.15
CA PHE A 90 5.09 14.43 1.20
C PHE A 90 4.85 13.48 0.02
N ASP A 91 3.72 12.76 0.03
CA ASP A 91 3.31 11.85 -1.04
C ASP A 91 4.34 10.74 -1.39
N ILE A 92 5.16 10.31 -0.43
CA ILE A 92 6.30 9.41 -0.66
C ILE A 92 5.84 7.98 -0.98
N GLY A 93 5.01 7.39 -0.11
CA GLY A 93 4.60 5.99 -0.19
C GLY A 93 3.50 5.68 0.83
N GLN A 94 3.00 4.44 0.82
CA GLN A 94 1.86 4.01 1.62
C GLN A 94 2.19 2.83 2.55
N ALA A 95 3.42 2.32 2.52
CA ALA A 95 3.87 1.24 3.39
C ALA A 95 5.18 1.56 4.13
N VAL A 96 5.33 0.94 5.30
CA VAL A 96 6.53 1.03 6.15
C VAL A 96 6.78 -0.32 6.82
N ILE A 97 8.05 -0.68 7.00
CA ILE A 97 8.44 -1.86 7.77
C ILE A 97 9.07 -1.39 9.09
N VAL A 98 8.48 -1.82 10.19
CA VAL A 98 8.98 -1.57 11.55
C VAL A 98 9.38 -2.90 12.17
N ILE A 99 10.55 -2.96 12.79
CA ILE A 99 11.07 -4.16 13.45
C ILE A 99 11.59 -3.80 14.84
N ASP A 100 11.00 -4.37 15.89
CA ASP A 100 11.41 -4.16 17.29
C ASP A 100 11.54 -2.64 17.61
N GLY A 101 10.54 -1.87 17.18
CA GLY A 101 10.45 -0.42 17.37
C GLY A 101 11.29 0.43 16.41
N HIS A 102 11.99 -0.15 15.44
CA HIS A 102 12.84 0.59 14.51
C HIS A 102 12.22 0.62 13.11
N VAL A 103 12.15 1.80 12.48
CA VAL A 103 11.78 1.91 11.08
C VAL A 103 12.94 1.42 10.22
N VAL A 104 12.73 0.33 9.49
CA VAL A 104 13.78 -0.35 8.71
C VAL A 104 13.67 0.00 7.22
N GLY A 105 12.49 0.39 6.75
CA GLY A 105 12.29 0.89 5.41
C GLY A 105 10.92 1.52 5.25
N VAL A 106 10.82 2.48 4.33
CA VAL A 106 9.59 3.12 3.90
C VAL A 106 9.45 2.88 2.40
N GLU A 107 8.24 2.60 1.95
CA GLU A 107 7.95 2.46 0.53
C GLU A 107 8.23 3.77 -0.20
N ASP A 108 8.85 3.66 -1.35
CA ASP A 108 9.15 4.75 -2.26
C ASP A 108 8.74 4.33 -3.69
N ILE A 109 9.39 4.89 -4.70
CA ILE A 109 9.13 4.59 -6.12
C ILE A 109 9.30 3.11 -6.49
N GLU A 110 10.03 2.32 -5.68
CA GLU A 110 10.20 0.87 -5.86
C GLU A 110 8.90 0.08 -5.59
N GLY A 111 7.94 0.68 -4.87
CA GLY A 111 6.72 0.04 -4.42
C GLY A 111 6.92 -1.00 -3.31
N THR A 112 5.82 -1.58 -2.84
CA THR A 112 5.83 -2.51 -1.69
C THR A 112 6.72 -3.75 -1.94
N ASP A 113 6.75 -4.28 -3.17
CA ASP A 113 7.56 -5.45 -3.53
C ASP A 113 9.06 -5.15 -3.44
N GLY A 114 9.49 -3.97 -3.94
CA GLY A 114 10.87 -3.50 -3.83
C GLY A 114 11.29 -3.30 -2.37
N LEU A 115 10.40 -2.74 -1.54
CA LEU A 115 10.63 -2.56 -0.12
C LEU A 115 10.86 -3.89 0.59
N LEU A 116 10.02 -4.89 0.34
CA LEU A 116 10.14 -6.22 0.92
C LEU A 116 11.44 -6.91 0.47
N ALA A 117 11.75 -6.84 -0.84
CA ALA A 117 12.99 -7.39 -1.38
C ALA A 117 14.24 -6.73 -0.76
N ARG A 118 14.20 -5.41 -0.57
CA ARG A 118 15.26 -4.63 0.08
C ARG A 118 15.47 -5.07 1.52
N VAL A 119 14.41 -5.28 2.29
CA VAL A 119 14.50 -5.78 3.67
C VAL A 119 15.01 -7.23 3.73
N ALA A 120 14.54 -8.11 2.85
CA ALA A 120 15.03 -9.48 2.74
C ALA A 120 16.55 -9.52 2.48
N ARG A 121 17.03 -8.70 1.52
CA ARG A 121 18.45 -8.54 1.23
C ARG A 121 19.25 -8.04 2.44
N LEU A 122 18.78 -7.00 3.12
CA LEU A 122 19.45 -6.43 4.29
C LEU A 122 19.54 -7.43 5.46
N ARG A 123 18.56 -8.32 5.62
CA ARG A 123 18.65 -9.45 6.56
C ARG A 123 19.69 -10.48 6.14
N ALA A 124 19.71 -10.87 4.87
CA ALA A 124 20.69 -11.82 4.34
C ALA A 124 22.14 -11.30 4.47
N GLU A 125 22.34 -9.99 4.31
CA GLU A 125 23.63 -9.31 4.52
C GLU A 125 23.97 -9.10 6.01
N GLY A 126 23.11 -9.53 6.94
CA GLY A 126 23.32 -9.38 8.38
C GLY A 126 23.27 -7.94 8.90
N ARG A 127 22.72 -7.01 8.11
CA ARG A 127 22.54 -5.59 8.45
C ARG A 127 21.35 -5.40 9.40
N ILE A 128 20.32 -6.23 9.23
CA ILE A 128 19.20 -6.35 10.17
C ILE A 128 19.42 -7.63 10.99
N ARG A 129 19.79 -7.46 12.27
CA ARG A 129 20.13 -8.58 13.17
C ARG A 129 18.98 -9.00 14.10
N ALA A 130 17.81 -8.37 13.96
CA ALA A 130 16.61 -8.77 14.68
C ALA A 130 16.28 -10.23 14.39
N LYS A 131 15.66 -10.92 15.37
CA LYS A 131 15.24 -12.32 15.21
C LYS A 131 14.35 -12.50 13.97
N ILE A 132 14.33 -13.70 13.41
CA ILE A 132 13.35 -14.06 12.37
C ILE A 132 11.94 -14.01 12.95
N ALA A 133 10.95 -13.82 12.07
CA ALA A 133 9.54 -13.65 12.45
C ALA A 133 9.34 -12.49 13.44
N ARG A 134 10.10 -11.39 13.25
CA ARG A 134 9.95 -10.10 13.95
C ARG A 134 9.72 -8.98 12.95
N GLY A 135 8.97 -7.99 13.39
CA GLY A 135 8.60 -6.81 12.63
C GLY A 135 7.41 -7.00 11.71
N VAL A 136 6.86 -5.88 11.27
CA VAL A 136 5.56 -5.79 10.61
C VAL A 136 5.66 -4.88 9.40
N LEU A 137 5.09 -5.32 8.28
CA LEU A 137 4.75 -4.44 7.18
C LEU A 137 3.43 -3.73 7.52
N VAL A 138 3.46 -2.42 7.68
CA VAL A 138 2.26 -1.61 7.90
C VAL A 138 1.93 -0.88 6.60
N LYS A 139 0.69 -0.99 6.11
CA LYS A 139 0.22 -0.28 4.92
C LYS A 139 -1.05 0.51 5.23
N ALA A 140 -1.08 1.78 4.84
CA ALA A 140 -2.22 2.65 5.07
C ALA A 140 -2.37 3.63 3.89
N PRO A 141 -3.60 3.98 3.50
CA PRO A 141 -3.80 5.04 2.52
C PRO A 141 -3.20 6.36 3.02
N LYS A 142 -2.77 7.20 2.09
CA LYS A 142 -2.28 8.54 2.41
C LYS A 142 -3.45 9.41 2.90
N SER A 143 -3.19 10.27 3.89
CA SER A 143 -4.13 11.30 4.35
C SER A 143 -4.51 12.22 3.20
N GLY A 144 -5.81 12.29 2.89
CA GLY A 144 -6.33 13.08 1.78
C GLY A 144 -6.28 12.39 0.41
N GLN A 145 -5.83 11.14 0.34
CA GLN A 145 -5.89 10.33 -0.88
C GLN A 145 -7.34 10.14 -1.33
N ASP A 146 -7.59 10.33 -2.62
CA ASP A 146 -8.91 10.04 -3.20
C ASP A 146 -9.06 8.53 -3.44
N LEU A 147 -9.61 7.86 -2.43
CA LEU A 147 -9.80 6.41 -2.39
C LEU A 147 -10.78 5.86 -3.44
N ARG A 148 -11.40 6.73 -4.26
CA ARG A 148 -12.19 6.28 -5.42
C ARG A 148 -11.28 5.81 -6.56
N PHE A 149 -10.05 6.32 -6.64
CA PHE A 149 -9.14 6.10 -7.75
C PHE A 149 -7.96 5.20 -7.39
N ASP A 150 -7.47 5.26 -6.15
CA ASP A 150 -6.33 4.47 -5.71
C ASP A 150 -6.57 3.93 -4.31
N LEU A 151 -6.72 2.61 -4.23
CA LEU A 151 -6.76 1.89 -2.97
C LEU A 151 -5.46 1.08 -2.86
N PRO A 152 -4.79 1.14 -1.68
CA PRO A 152 -3.77 0.17 -1.35
C PRO A 152 -4.23 -1.25 -1.71
N THR A 153 -3.34 -2.05 -2.28
CA THR A 153 -3.65 -3.43 -2.66
C THR A 153 -2.66 -4.40 -2.00
N ILE A 154 -3.18 -5.55 -1.59
CA ILE A 154 -2.42 -6.68 -1.02
C ILE A 154 -2.91 -8.00 -1.64
N GLY A 155 -2.04 -9.02 -1.65
CA GLY A 155 -2.41 -10.38 -2.02
C GLY A 155 -1.31 -11.39 -1.65
N ALA A 156 -1.39 -12.61 -2.19
CA ALA A 156 -0.44 -13.68 -1.90
C ALA A 156 1.02 -13.29 -2.17
N ARG A 157 1.31 -12.50 -3.21
CA ARG A 157 2.68 -12.00 -3.48
C ARG A 157 3.25 -11.14 -2.35
N THR A 158 2.42 -10.32 -1.72
CA THR A 158 2.86 -9.51 -0.58
C THR A 158 3.20 -10.40 0.62
N VAL A 159 2.45 -11.49 0.81
CA VAL A 159 2.74 -12.51 1.82
C VAL A 159 4.07 -13.20 1.55
N GLU A 160 4.32 -13.64 0.31
CA GLU A 160 5.59 -14.22 -0.12
C GLU A 160 6.76 -13.29 0.15
N GLY A 161 6.61 -12.00 -0.20
CA GLY A 161 7.63 -10.98 0.08
C GLY A 161 7.86 -10.76 1.57
N ALA A 162 6.80 -10.73 2.39
CA ALA A 162 6.89 -10.61 3.84
C ALA A 162 7.56 -11.82 4.50
N GLN A 163 7.28 -13.03 3.98
CA GLN A 163 7.95 -14.26 4.40
C GLN A 163 9.44 -14.22 4.05
N ALA A 164 9.80 -13.83 2.81
CA ALA A 164 11.18 -13.67 2.39
C ALA A 164 11.94 -12.63 3.24
N ALA A 165 11.26 -11.55 3.63
CA ALA A 165 11.75 -10.55 4.57
C ALA A 165 11.76 -11.01 6.04
N SER A 166 11.39 -12.25 6.32
CA SER A 166 11.32 -12.87 7.66
C SER A 166 10.54 -12.03 8.68
N LEU A 167 9.46 -11.39 8.22
CA LEU A 167 8.58 -10.57 9.05
C LEU A 167 7.64 -11.45 9.91
N ALA A 168 7.10 -10.86 10.98
CA ALA A 168 6.11 -11.50 11.83
C ALA A 168 4.70 -11.51 11.20
N GLY A 169 4.41 -10.48 10.40
CA GLY A 169 3.11 -10.30 9.77
C GLY A 169 2.94 -8.98 9.02
N ILE A 170 1.70 -8.74 8.60
CA ILE A 170 1.27 -7.59 7.80
C ILE A 170 0.05 -6.95 8.47
N ALA A 171 0.05 -5.63 8.57
CA ALA A 171 -1.06 -4.86 9.10
C ALA A 171 -1.49 -3.79 8.10
N ILE A 172 -2.78 -3.73 7.79
CA ILE A 172 -3.31 -2.83 6.77
C ILE A 172 -4.57 -2.12 7.25
N VAL A 173 -4.87 -0.92 6.77
CA VAL A 173 -6.11 -0.23 7.15
C VAL A 173 -7.33 -0.89 6.49
N ALA A 174 -8.26 -1.39 7.31
CA ALA A 174 -9.49 -2.04 6.90
C ALA A 174 -10.43 -1.08 6.15
N GLY A 175 -11.25 -1.62 5.25
CA GLY A 175 -12.19 -0.84 4.41
C GLY A 175 -11.52 0.13 3.41
N ASN A 176 -10.19 0.23 3.42
CA ASN A 176 -9.40 1.12 2.59
C ASN A 176 -8.30 0.38 1.81
N THR A 177 -8.32 -0.95 1.79
CA THR A 177 -7.33 -1.78 1.09
C THR A 177 -8.03 -2.90 0.36
N ILE A 178 -7.69 -3.11 -0.91
CA ILE A 178 -8.18 -4.23 -1.73
C ILE A 178 -7.35 -5.48 -1.44
N VAL A 179 -8.03 -6.60 -1.26
CA VAL A 179 -7.42 -7.92 -1.09
C VAL A 179 -7.63 -8.74 -2.37
N VAL A 180 -6.53 -8.99 -3.08
CA VAL A 180 -6.52 -9.86 -4.27
C VAL A 180 -6.52 -11.32 -3.80
N GLU A 181 -7.52 -12.08 -4.25
CA GLU A 181 -7.72 -13.50 -3.91
C GLU A 181 -7.59 -13.76 -2.39
N PRO A 182 -8.57 -13.30 -1.58
CA PRO A 182 -8.45 -13.32 -0.12
C PRO A 182 -8.14 -14.69 0.48
N GLN A 183 -8.77 -15.75 -0.04
CA GLN A 183 -8.53 -17.13 0.43
C GLN A 183 -7.08 -17.56 0.16
N THR A 184 -6.59 -17.38 -1.07
CA THR A 184 -5.20 -17.69 -1.44
C THR A 184 -4.19 -16.94 -0.56
N MET A 185 -4.44 -15.66 -0.30
CA MET A 185 -3.60 -14.85 0.58
C MET A 185 -3.61 -15.38 2.02
N ILE A 186 -4.79 -15.68 2.58
CA ILE A 186 -4.94 -16.19 3.94
C ILE A 186 -4.20 -17.53 4.08
N GLU A 187 -4.45 -18.47 3.18
CA GLU A 187 -3.81 -19.80 3.18
C GLU A 187 -2.29 -19.71 3.06
N SER A 188 -1.78 -18.82 2.20
CA SER A 188 -0.35 -18.55 2.05
C SER A 188 0.24 -18.00 3.35
N ALA A 189 -0.42 -17.01 3.97
CA ALA A 189 0.07 -16.39 5.20
C ALA A 189 0.08 -17.36 6.37
N ASP A 190 -0.98 -18.15 6.49
CA ASP A 190 -1.13 -19.20 7.46
C ASP A 190 -0.07 -20.30 7.32
N THR A 191 0.23 -20.71 6.09
CA THR A 191 1.29 -21.69 5.80
C THR A 191 2.67 -21.14 6.15
N ALA A 192 2.89 -19.86 5.86
CA ALA A 192 4.14 -19.17 6.14
C ALA A 192 4.29 -18.74 7.62
N GLY A 193 3.24 -18.91 8.44
CA GLY A 193 3.24 -18.52 9.85
C GLY A 193 3.30 -17.00 10.05
N LEU A 194 2.69 -16.22 9.15
CA LEU A 194 2.52 -14.77 9.28
C LEU A 194 1.11 -14.45 9.77
N PHE A 195 0.99 -13.38 10.55
CA PHE A 195 -0.32 -12.77 10.76
C PHE A 195 -0.66 -11.79 9.64
N VAL A 196 -1.94 -11.66 9.30
CA VAL A 196 -2.46 -10.56 8.49
C VAL A 196 -3.65 -9.94 9.22
N THR A 197 -3.62 -8.63 9.47
CA THR A 197 -4.67 -7.95 10.24
C THR A 197 -5.12 -6.63 9.62
N GLY A 198 -6.43 -6.40 9.63
CA GLY A 198 -7.08 -5.14 9.29
C GLY A 198 -7.19 -4.25 10.52
N LEU A 199 -6.66 -3.04 10.40
CA LEU A 199 -6.65 -2.01 11.43
C LEU A 199 -7.87 -1.09 11.25
N PRO A 200 -8.45 -0.57 12.34
CA PRO A 200 -9.43 0.50 12.23
C PRO A 200 -8.80 1.72 11.55
N ALA A 201 -9.59 2.39 10.70
CA ALA A 201 -9.19 3.60 9.99
C ALA A 201 -8.71 4.70 10.97
#